data_AF-A0A158R5H9-F1
#
_entry.id   AF-A0A158R5H9-F1
#
_cell.length_a   1.000
_cell.length_b   1.000
_cell.length_c   1.000
_cell.angle_alpha   90.00
_cell.angle_beta   90.00
_cell.angle_gamma   90.00
#
_symmetry.space_group_name_H-M   'P 1'
#
loop_
_entity.id
_entity.type
_entity.pdbx_description
1 polymer ?
#
loop_
_entity_poly.entity_id
_entity_poly.type
_entity_poly.pdbx_seq_one_letter_code
_entity_poly.pdbx_strand_id
1 'polypeptide(L)'
;MFLHENFWKRYAMMEWLLIETTAESVVSVLNFVALIYLLIRMRTTKMIHKNLRALLCWIIRVIYDATIYIFALSMLFMAVERIVATLAIRNYEQHESNIIALSLVIPQWILSVSAAIIVVISDIHTFTPQQDHSCSSIYYHPALLSGIFLGGVIGFFSFAVVLFALYQYNSKGYTKPRMRSLNIRYQMAENITTLRFLVPIVASFGALFAASFIIVLYIASNVKANTQTTPTLIREFFVYEQLYNLLGVTFTLLFITFCIFLHTPLRKTLEKDFGFSKRRENNYLAGSCQDTKLMRQLSCQKEANIHFANLQADWSQKGR
;
A
#
# COMPACT_ATOMS: atom_id res chain seq x y z
N MET A 1 27.58 -5.09 -17.53
CA MET A 1 26.37 -5.71 -18.13
C MET A 1 25.45 -6.32 -17.07
N PHE A 2 25.95 -7.16 -16.15
CA PHE A 2 25.17 -7.72 -15.02
C PHE A 2 24.48 -6.69 -14.09
N LEU A 3 25.11 -5.54 -13.81
CA LEU A 3 24.50 -4.47 -13.02
C LEU A 3 23.29 -3.81 -13.71
N HIS A 4 23.22 -3.88 -15.05
CA HIS A 4 22.10 -3.32 -15.80
C HIS A 4 20.90 -4.29 -15.81
N GLU A 5 21.13 -5.60 -15.95
CA GLU A 5 20.04 -6.60 -15.85
C GLU A 5 19.42 -6.66 -14.46
N ASN A 6 20.22 -6.58 -13.39
CA ASN A 6 19.69 -6.57 -12.02
C ASN A 6 18.94 -5.28 -11.69
N PHE A 7 19.27 -4.17 -12.37
CA PHE A 7 18.50 -2.93 -12.26
C PHE A 7 17.10 -3.12 -12.86
N TRP A 8 16.97 -3.71 -14.04
CA TRP A 8 15.68 -3.96 -14.70
C TRP A 8 14.78 -4.97 -13.97
N LYS A 9 15.32 -6.00 -13.32
CA LYS A 9 14.52 -6.94 -12.51
C LYS A 9 13.87 -6.27 -11.28
N ARG A 10 14.54 -5.28 -10.69
CA ARG A 10 14.00 -4.50 -9.56
C ARG A 10 12.93 -3.50 -10.00
N TYR A 11 12.98 -3.04 -11.26
CA TYR A 11 11.84 -2.33 -11.85
C TYR A 11 10.63 -3.24 -11.96
N ALA A 12 10.78 -4.54 -12.22
CA ALA A 12 9.64 -5.44 -12.35
C ALA A 12 8.81 -5.52 -11.07
N MET A 13 9.41 -5.71 -9.88
CA MET A 13 8.64 -5.74 -8.62
C MET A 13 7.90 -4.42 -8.35
N MET A 14 8.53 -3.29 -8.67
CA MET A 14 7.91 -1.97 -8.53
C MET A 14 6.88 -1.67 -9.61
N GLU A 15 7.07 -2.17 -10.83
CA GLU A 15 6.07 -2.15 -11.90
C GLU A 15 4.88 -2.99 -11.50
N TRP A 16 5.07 -4.13 -10.84
CA TRP A 16 3.98 -4.93 -10.27
C TRP A 16 3.26 -4.17 -9.15
N LEU A 17 3.98 -3.55 -8.22
CA LEU A 17 3.36 -2.71 -7.19
C LEU A 17 2.61 -1.53 -7.81
N LEU A 18 3.12 -0.96 -8.90
CA LEU A 18 2.48 0.11 -9.64
C LEU A 18 1.26 -0.40 -10.40
N ILE A 19 1.34 -1.56 -11.06
CA ILE A 19 0.21 -2.21 -11.75
C ILE A 19 -0.87 -2.56 -10.74
N GLU A 20 -0.49 -3.08 -9.57
CA GLU A 20 -1.40 -3.39 -8.46
C GLU A 20 -2.02 -2.12 -7.91
N THR A 21 -1.23 -1.08 -7.60
CA THR A 21 -1.75 0.23 -7.17
C THR A 21 -2.62 0.87 -8.26
N THR A 22 -2.28 0.69 -9.53
CA THR A 22 -3.05 1.20 -10.67
C THR A 22 -4.34 0.42 -10.80
N ALA A 23 -4.33 -0.90 -10.63
CA ALA A 23 -5.51 -1.74 -10.62
C ALA A 23 -6.40 -1.39 -9.42
N GLU A 24 -5.84 -1.22 -8.21
CA GLU A 24 -6.55 -0.79 -7.01
C GLU A 24 -7.14 0.61 -7.18
N SER A 25 -6.40 1.57 -7.74
CA SER A 25 -6.90 2.92 -7.98
C SER A 25 -7.94 2.95 -9.10
N VAL A 26 -7.78 2.17 -10.16
CA VAL A 26 -8.79 1.99 -11.21
C VAL A 26 -10.03 1.33 -10.63
N VAL A 27 -9.90 0.28 -9.84
CA VAL A 27 -11.03 -0.35 -9.13
C VAL A 27 -11.66 0.63 -8.15
N SER A 28 -10.88 1.46 -7.45
CA SER A 28 -11.39 2.50 -6.55
C SER A 28 -12.14 3.59 -7.32
N VAL A 29 -11.64 4.01 -8.48
CA VAL A 29 -12.30 4.99 -9.36
C VAL A 29 -13.54 4.37 -9.98
N LEU A 30 -13.49 3.13 -10.44
CA LEU A 30 -14.64 2.38 -10.94
C LEU A 30 -15.68 2.18 -9.83
N ASN A 31 -15.27 1.89 -8.60
CA ASN A 31 -16.15 1.81 -7.44
C ASN A 31 -16.78 3.17 -7.14
N PHE A 32 -16.02 4.25 -7.25
CA PHE A 32 -16.54 5.61 -7.06
C PHE A 32 -17.53 6.01 -8.17
N VAL A 33 -17.22 5.71 -9.43
CA VAL A 33 -18.09 5.96 -10.58
C VAL A 33 -19.33 5.07 -10.52
N ALA A 34 -19.17 3.79 -10.18
CA ALA A 34 -20.27 2.86 -9.97
C ALA A 34 -21.14 3.34 -8.81
N LEU A 35 -20.56 3.78 -7.69
CA LEU A 35 -21.28 4.39 -6.58
C LEU A 35 -22.09 5.61 -7.05
N ILE A 36 -21.48 6.55 -7.77
CA ILE A 36 -22.19 7.73 -8.33
C ILE A 36 -23.31 7.30 -9.27
N TYR A 37 -23.03 6.39 -10.19
CA TYR A 37 -24.01 5.85 -11.13
C TYR A 37 -25.18 5.19 -10.42
N LEU A 38 -24.88 4.39 -9.39
CA LEU A 38 -25.87 3.71 -8.56
C LEU A 38 -26.69 4.70 -7.74
N LEU A 39 -26.08 5.75 -7.20
CA LEU A 39 -26.78 6.85 -6.53
C LEU A 39 -27.74 7.57 -7.50
N ILE A 40 -27.28 7.87 -8.71
CA ILE A 40 -28.11 8.49 -9.77
C ILE A 40 -29.25 7.55 -10.17
N ARG A 41 -28.96 6.26 -10.38
CA ARG A 41 -29.94 5.26 -10.82
C ARG A 41 -30.96 4.93 -9.73
N MET A 42 -30.53 4.82 -8.48
CA MET A 42 -31.43 4.68 -7.32
C MET A 42 -32.33 5.90 -7.16
N ARG A 43 -31.85 7.10 -7.50
CA ARG A 43 -32.68 8.32 -7.45
C ARG A 43 -33.72 8.39 -8.57
N THR A 44 -33.43 7.81 -9.73
CA THR A 44 -34.29 7.91 -10.93
C THR A 44 -35.29 6.76 -11.08
N THR A 45 -35.02 5.58 -10.52
CA THR A 45 -35.90 4.41 -10.69
C THR A 45 -36.85 4.22 -9.51
N LYS A 46 -38.07 4.77 -9.62
CA LYS A 46 -39.14 4.59 -8.63
C LYS A 46 -39.74 3.17 -8.57
N MET A 47 -39.35 2.25 -9.46
CA MET A 47 -39.95 0.90 -9.58
C MET A 47 -38.92 -0.25 -9.72
N ILE A 48 -37.77 -0.19 -9.04
CA ILE A 48 -36.94 -1.39 -8.90
C ILE A 48 -37.56 -2.30 -7.85
N HIS A 49 -37.83 -3.56 -8.21
CA HIS A 49 -38.26 -4.60 -7.27
C HIS A 49 -37.31 -4.68 -6.07
N LYS A 50 -37.87 -4.77 -4.86
CA LYS A 50 -37.11 -4.82 -3.58
C LYS A 50 -35.95 -5.83 -3.62
N ASN A 51 -36.19 -7.01 -4.21
CA ASN A 51 -35.18 -8.07 -4.33
C ASN A 51 -33.95 -7.67 -5.14
N LEU A 52 -34.12 -6.89 -6.22
CA LEU A 52 -32.99 -6.43 -7.03
C LEU A 52 -32.15 -5.37 -6.29
N ARG A 53 -32.81 -4.51 -5.51
CA ARG A 53 -32.12 -3.51 -4.67
C ARG A 53 -31.29 -4.18 -3.58
N ALA A 54 -31.84 -5.20 -2.93
CA ALA A 54 -31.12 -5.98 -1.92
C ALA A 54 -29.92 -6.71 -2.55
N LEU A 55 -30.09 -7.38 -3.68
CA LEU A 55 -28.99 -8.06 -4.38
C LEU A 55 -27.86 -7.08 -4.74
N LEU A 56 -28.20 -5.92 -5.31
CA LEU A 56 -27.24 -4.91 -5.71
C LEU A 56 -26.46 -4.35 -4.52
N CYS A 57 -27.17 -4.10 -3.41
CA CYS A 57 -26.60 -3.70 -2.13
C CYS A 57 -25.55 -4.69 -1.62
N TRP A 58 -25.85 -5.99 -1.65
CA TRP A 58 -24.91 -7.04 -1.25
C TRP A 58 -23.69 -7.12 -2.17
N ILE A 59 -23.88 -7.02 -3.48
CA ILE A 59 -22.75 -7.05 -4.45
C ILE A 59 -21.81 -5.88 -4.24
N ILE A 60 -22.35 -4.65 -4.14
CA ILE A 60 -21.54 -3.45 -3.91
C ILE A 60 -20.78 -3.58 -2.59
N ARG A 61 -21.44 -4.12 -1.57
CA ARG A 61 -20.83 -4.34 -0.27
C ARG A 61 -19.67 -5.33 -0.32
N VAL A 62 -19.83 -6.48 -1.00
CA VAL A 62 -18.73 -7.44 -1.16
C VAL A 62 -17.53 -6.78 -1.82
N ILE A 63 -17.76 -6.00 -2.88
CA ILE A 63 -16.68 -5.29 -3.58
C ILE A 63 -16.02 -4.27 -2.65
N TYR A 64 -16.80 -3.47 -1.93
CA TYR A 64 -16.32 -2.46 -1.01
C TYR A 64 -15.49 -3.08 0.14
N ASP A 65 -16.04 -4.08 0.84
CA ASP A 65 -15.36 -4.76 1.95
C ASP A 65 -14.09 -5.47 1.44
N ALA A 66 -14.15 -6.11 0.26
CA ALA A 66 -12.98 -6.74 -0.34
C ALA A 66 -11.89 -5.72 -0.65
N THR A 67 -12.20 -4.55 -1.19
CA THR A 67 -11.18 -3.52 -1.46
C THR A 67 -10.51 -3.02 -0.19
N ILE A 68 -11.26 -2.85 0.91
CA ILE A 68 -10.68 -2.45 2.19
C ILE A 68 -9.77 -3.56 2.73
N TYR A 69 -10.19 -4.83 2.65
CA TYR A 69 -9.37 -5.95 3.11
C TYR A 69 -8.11 -6.15 2.27
N ILE A 70 -8.22 -6.04 0.95
CA ILE A 70 -7.05 -6.08 0.04
C ILE A 70 -6.07 -5.02 0.48
N PHE A 71 -6.54 -3.79 0.64
CA PHE A 71 -5.69 -2.66 0.98
C PHE A 71 -5.02 -2.80 2.35
N ALA A 72 -5.77 -3.24 3.37
CA ALA A 72 -5.23 -3.50 4.70
C ALA A 72 -4.18 -4.62 4.69
N LEU A 73 -4.43 -5.69 3.92
CA LEU A 73 -3.46 -6.78 3.77
C LEU A 73 -2.27 -6.37 2.88
N SER A 74 -2.41 -5.53 1.85
CA SER A 74 -1.30 -5.00 1.05
C SER A 74 -0.26 -4.33 1.96
N MET A 75 -0.71 -3.53 2.92
CA MET A 75 0.17 -2.88 3.90
C MET A 75 0.92 -3.90 4.78
N LEU A 76 0.25 -4.98 5.19
CA LEU A 76 0.84 -6.08 5.94
C LEU A 76 1.91 -6.82 5.10
N PHE A 77 1.56 -7.22 3.88
CA PHE A 77 2.45 -7.98 3.01
C PHE A 77 3.65 -7.15 2.56
N MET A 78 3.48 -5.84 2.35
CA MET A 78 4.61 -4.93 2.16
C MET A 78 5.57 -4.94 3.36
N ALA A 79 5.05 -4.92 4.60
CA ALA A 79 5.91 -5.00 5.77
C ALA A 79 6.63 -6.36 5.87
N VAL A 80 5.95 -7.47 5.57
CA VAL A 80 6.53 -8.82 5.53
C VAL A 80 7.64 -8.91 4.49
N GLU A 81 7.43 -8.40 3.27
CA GLU A 81 8.47 -8.35 2.25
C GLU A 81 9.70 -7.58 2.76
N ARG A 82 9.52 -6.45 3.46
CA ARG A 82 10.64 -5.68 4.01
C ARG A 82 11.37 -6.41 5.13
N ILE A 83 10.67 -7.20 5.94
CA ILE A 83 11.28 -8.10 6.93
C ILE A 83 12.13 -9.15 6.22
N VAL A 84 11.56 -9.85 5.23
CA VAL A 84 12.25 -10.90 4.47
C VAL A 84 13.46 -10.34 3.72
N ALA A 85 13.33 -9.21 3.03
CA ALA A 85 14.42 -8.54 2.32
C ALA A 85 15.55 -8.11 3.26
N THR A 86 15.24 -7.73 4.51
CA THR A 86 16.26 -7.36 5.50
C THR A 86 16.96 -8.59 6.08
N LEU A 87 16.21 -9.65 6.41
CA LEU A 87 16.75 -10.87 7.02
C LEU A 87 17.52 -11.74 6.02
N ALA A 88 17.01 -11.86 4.80
CA ALA A 88 17.54 -12.73 3.75
C ALA A 88 18.45 -11.99 2.77
N ILE A 89 19.10 -10.89 3.19
CA ILE A 89 19.88 -9.98 2.33
C ILE A 89 20.80 -10.71 1.31
N ARG A 90 21.49 -11.77 1.75
CA ARG A 90 22.40 -12.54 0.89
C ARG A 90 21.70 -13.37 -0.19
N ASN A 91 20.56 -13.95 0.15
CA ASN A 91 19.87 -14.92 -0.71
C ASN A 91 18.75 -14.26 -1.53
N TYR A 92 18.28 -13.08 -1.10
CA TYR A 92 17.16 -12.38 -1.70
C TYR A 92 17.40 -12.05 -3.17
N GLU A 93 18.57 -11.52 -3.52
CA GLU A 93 18.91 -11.18 -4.90
C GLU A 93 19.06 -12.41 -5.81
N GLN A 94 19.51 -13.54 -5.26
CA GLN A 94 19.64 -14.78 -6.04
C GLN A 94 18.29 -15.38 -6.43
N HIS A 95 17.26 -15.12 -5.62
CA HIS A 95 15.93 -15.68 -5.78
C HIS A 95 14.90 -14.63 -6.21
N GLU A 96 15.35 -13.44 -6.60
CA GLU A 96 14.48 -12.37 -7.08
C GLU A 96 13.77 -12.84 -8.35
N SER A 97 12.58 -13.38 -8.12
CA SER A 97 11.72 -13.98 -9.12
C SER A 97 10.34 -13.39 -8.96
N ASN A 98 9.68 -13.11 -10.08
CA ASN A 98 8.29 -12.67 -10.11
C ASN A 98 7.36 -13.64 -9.37
N ILE A 99 7.80 -14.89 -9.17
CA ILE A 99 7.10 -15.92 -8.41
C ILE A 99 6.93 -15.50 -6.95
N ILE A 100 7.92 -14.88 -6.30
CA ILE A 100 7.79 -14.44 -4.90
C ILE A 100 6.72 -13.37 -4.79
N ALA A 101 6.76 -12.33 -5.64
CA ALA A 101 5.75 -11.27 -5.63
C ALA A 101 4.34 -11.85 -5.89
N LEU A 102 4.19 -12.70 -6.92
CA LEU A 102 2.93 -13.35 -7.24
C LEU A 102 2.42 -14.24 -6.09
N SER A 103 3.33 -14.93 -5.39
CA SER A 103 3.00 -15.78 -4.24
C SER A 103 2.51 -15.01 -3.02
N LEU A 104 2.78 -13.70 -2.92
CA LEU A 104 2.24 -12.84 -1.87
C LEU A 104 0.89 -12.24 -2.28
N VAL A 105 0.78 -11.77 -3.53
CA VAL A 105 -0.43 -11.10 -4.04
C VAL A 105 -1.62 -12.06 -4.20
N ILE A 106 -1.42 -13.25 -4.78
CA ILE A 106 -2.54 -14.18 -5.02
C ILE A 106 -3.24 -14.58 -3.71
N PRO A 107 -2.53 -15.05 -2.66
CA PRO A 107 -3.17 -15.38 -1.39
C PRO A 107 -3.82 -14.18 -0.73
N GLN A 108 -3.22 -13.00 -0.83
CA GLN A 108 -3.78 -11.76 -0.31
C GLN A 108 -5.17 -11.48 -0.89
N TRP A 109 -5.31 -11.56 -2.22
CA TRP A 109 -6.58 -11.35 -2.91
C TRP A 109 -7.61 -12.40 -2.53
N ILE A 110 -7.22 -13.68 -2.52
CA ILE A 110 -8.11 -14.79 -2.14
C ILE A 110 -8.62 -14.58 -0.70
N LEU A 111 -7.73 -14.34 0.26
CA LEU A 111 -8.09 -14.12 1.66
C LEU A 111 -9.03 -12.92 1.83
N SER A 112 -8.76 -11.81 1.13
CA SER A 112 -9.59 -10.59 1.22
C SER A 112 -11.00 -10.80 0.67
N VAL A 113 -11.11 -11.39 -0.53
CA VAL A 113 -12.40 -11.65 -1.17
C VAL A 113 -13.18 -12.69 -0.38
N SER A 114 -12.53 -13.77 0.08
CA SER A 114 -13.16 -14.77 0.93
C SER A 114 -13.68 -14.17 2.24
N ALA A 115 -12.90 -13.32 2.91
CA ALA A 115 -13.33 -12.64 4.13
C ALA A 115 -14.56 -11.74 3.89
N ALA A 116 -14.57 -10.96 2.80
CA ALA A 116 -15.71 -10.11 2.44
C ALA A 116 -16.98 -10.93 2.17
N ILE A 117 -16.86 -12.05 1.44
CA ILE A 117 -17.97 -12.96 1.16
C ILE A 117 -18.51 -13.58 2.47
N ILE A 118 -17.64 -14.05 3.36
CA ILE A 118 -18.04 -14.64 4.64
C ILE A 118 -18.84 -13.65 5.49
N VAL A 119 -18.37 -12.40 5.59
CA VAL A 119 -19.08 -11.33 6.32
C VAL A 119 -20.45 -11.05 5.70
N VAL A 120 -20.54 -10.99 4.37
CA VAL A 120 -21.84 -10.78 3.71
C VAL A 120 -22.78 -11.97 3.91
N ILE A 121 -22.28 -13.21 3.85
CA ILE A 121 -23.08 -14.40 4.12
C ILE A 121 -23.60 -14.39 5.56
N SER A 122 -22.79 -14.03 6.55
CA SER A 122 -23.24 -13.93 7.95
C SER A 122 -24.35 -12.89 8.13
N ASP A 123 -24.25 -11.78 7.42
CA ASP A 123 -25.27 -10.73 7.46
C ASP A 123 -26.59 -11.18 6.78
N ILE A 124 -26.51 -11.89 5.65
CA ILE A 124 -27.68 -12.43 4.95
C ILE A 124 -28.45 -13.39 5.85
N HIS A 125 -27.77 -14.25 6.61
CA HIS A 125 -28.43 -15.17 7.54
C HIS A 125 -29.13 -14.46 8.71
N THR A 126 -28.68 -13.26 9.06
CA THR A 126 -29.26 -12.45 10.15
C THR A 126 -30.31 -11.45 9.64
N PHE A 127 -30.48 -11.35 8.31
CA PHE A 127 -31.33 -10.35 7.70
C PHE A 127 -32.82 -10.62 7.97
N THR A 128 -33.49 -9.66 8.62
CA THR A 128 -34.95 -9.66 8.79
C THR A 128 -35.60 -8.70 7.81
N PRO A 129 -36.74 -9.05 7.17
CA PRO A 129 -37.39 -8.24 6.13
C PRO A 129 -37.95 -6.89 6.61
N GLN A 130 -37.91 -6.60 7.92
CA GLN A 130 -38.27 -5.30 8.49
C GLN A 130 -37.09 -4.31 8.54
N GLN A 131 -35.88 -4.75 8.22
CA GLN A 131 -34.63 -4.01 8.41
C GLN A 131 -34.04 -3.46 7.08
N ASP A 132 -34.90 -3.15 6.10
CA ASP A 132 -34.58 -2.68 4.74
C ASP A 132 -33.82 -1.33 4.64
N HIS A 133 -33.34 -0.76 5.75
CA HIS A 133 -32.95 0.64 5.82
C HIS A 133 -31.46 0.93 5.55
N SER A 134 -30.55 -0.05 5.70
CA SER A 134 -29.13 0.18 5.39
C SER A 134 -28.38 -1.06 4.92
N CYS A 135 -27.42 -0.85 4.02
CA CYS A 135 -26.49 -1.87 3.53
C CYS A 135 -25.27 -2.06 4.44
N SER A 136 -25.19 -1.35 5.56
CA SER A 136 -23.94 -1.19 6.31
C SER A 136 -23.77 -2.26 7.39
N SER A 137 -22.61 -2.93 7.41
CA SER A 137 -22.27 -3.99 8.38
C SER A 137 -22.36 -3.53 9.83
N ILE A 138 -22.04 -2.25 10.06
CA ILE A 138 -21.84 -1.69 11.40
C ILE A 138 -23.08 -1.78 12.29
N TYR A 139 -24.28 -1.82 11.68
CA TYR A 139 -25.53 -1.89 12.42
C TYR A 139 -25.99 -3.33 12.71
N TYR A 140 -25.53 -4.32 11.94
CA TYR A 140 -25.95 -5.72 12.10
C TYR A 140 -25.02 -6.48 13.06
N HIS A 141 -23.71 -6.32 12.89
CA HIS A 141 -22.72 -7.02 13.71
C HIS A 141 -21.64 -6.05 14.24
N PRO A 142 -22.02 -5.05 15.08
CA PRO A 142 -21.09 -4.05 15.60
C PRO A 142 -19.92 -4.67 16.38
N ALA A 143 -20.15 -5.80 17.06
CA ALA A 143 -19.12 -6.53 17.80
C ALA A 143 -18.07 -7.17 16.88
N LEU A 144 -18.52 -7.81 15.77
CA LEU A 144 -17.62 -8.41 14.80
C LEU A 144 -16.75 -7.34 14.14
N LEU A 145 -17.37 -6.25 13.68
CA LEU A 145 -16.66 -5.13 13.05
C LEU A 145 -15.65 -4.49 14.03
N SER A 146 -16.07 -4.21 15.26
CA SER A 146 -15.17 -3.66 16.28
C SER A 146 -14.00 -4.59 16.58
N GLY A 147 -14.23 -5.91 16.59
CA GLY A 147 -13.20 -6.93 16.74
C GLY A 147 -12.19 -6.92 15.58
N ILE A 148 -12.66 -6.82 14.34
CA ILE A 148 -11.80 -6.70 13.14
C ILE A 148 -10.92 -5.45 13.24
N PHE A 149 -11.50 -4.30 13.57
CA PHE A 149 -10.72 -3.07 13.71
C PHE A 149 -9.72 -3.14 14.86
N LEU A 150 -10.11 -3.70 16.02
CA LEU A 150 -9.21 -3.88 17.15
C LEU A 150 -8.03 -4.78 16.77
N GLY A 151 -8.29 -5.90 16.10
CA GLY A 151 -7.26 -6.77 15.54
C GLY A 151 -6.35 -6.02 14.55
N GLY A 152 -6.92 -5.18 13.70
CA GLY A 152 -6.20 -4.30 12.79
C GLY A 152 -5.30 -3.29 13.51
N VAL A 153 -5.76 -2.69 14.61
CA VAL A 153 -4.98 -1.74 15.41
C VAL A 153 -3.79 -2.46 16.07
N ILE A 154 -4.04 -3.60 16.71
CA ILE A 154 -3.00 -4.41 17.35
C ILE A 154 -1.96 -4.87 16.30
N GLY A 155 -2.44 -5.34 15.15
CA GLY A 155 -1.60 -5.71 14.02
C GLY A 155 -0.74 -4.53 13.57
N PHE A 156 -1.35 -3.39 13.27
CA PHE A 156 -0.65 -2.18 12.83
C PHE A 156 0.46 -1.76 13.79
N PHE A 157 0.18 -1.66 15.10
CA PHE A 157 1.20 -1.29 16.08
C PHE A 157 2.34 -2.31 16.14
N SER A 158 2.02 -3.60 16.08
CA SER A 158 3.02 -4.67 16.02
C SER A 158 3.94 -4.51 14.81
N PHE A 159 3.37 -4.25 13.61
CA PHE A 159 4.16 -4.02 12.40
C PHE A 159 4.96 -2.73 12.43
N ALA A 160 4.41 -1.64 12.97
CA ALA A 160 5.12 -0.38 13.11
C ALA A 160 6.38 -0.53 13.98
N VAL A 161 6.27 -1.28 15.09
CA VAL A 161 7.41 -1.59 15.96
C VAL A 161 8.46 -2.42 15.21
N VAL A 162 8.05 -3.44 14.46
CA VAL A 162 8.97 -4.26 13.66
C VAL A 162 9.66 -3.43 12.59
N LEU A 163 8.94 -2.61 11.83
CA LEU A 163 9.52 -1.73 10.81
C LEU A 163 10.51 -0.72 11.41
N PHE A 164 10.19 -0.17 12.58
CA PHE A 164 11.11 0.71 13.30
C PHE A 164 12.38 -0.03 13.76
N ALA A 165 12.23 -1.25 14.30
CA ALA A 165 13.36 -2.09 14.69
C ALA A 165 14.25 -2.44 13.48
N LEU A 166 13.64 -2.76 12.33
CA LEU A 166 14.37 -3.01 11.07
C LEU A 166 15.09 -1.76 10.57
N TYR A 167 14.47 -0.59 10.66
CA TYR A 167 15.11 0.67 10.30
C TYR A 167 16.36 0.92 11.15
N GLN A 168 16.25 0.75 12.47
CA GLN A 168 17.38 0.87 13.39
C GLN A 168 18.47 -0.16 13.09
N TYR A 169 18.08 -1.41 12.84
CA TYR A 169 19.00 -2.49 12.50
C TYR A 169 19.78 -2.19 11.20
N ASN A 170 19.07 -1.81 10.14
CA ASN A 170 19.68 -1.48 8.85
C ASN A 170 20.58 -0.24 8.96
N SER A 171 20.14 0.80 9.66
CA SER A 171 20.92 2.03 9.90
C SER A 171 22.23 1.74 10.64
N LYS A 172 22.19 1.00 11.76
CA LYS A 172 23.38 0.57 12.50
C LYS A 172 24.27 -0.38 11.70
N GLY A 173 23.67 -1.18 10.82
CA GLY A 173 24.38 -2.09 9.93
C GLY A 173 25.15 -1.35 8.83
N TYR A 174 24.61 -0.24 8.35
CA TYR A 174 25.21 0.59 7.31
C TYR A 174 26.44 1.36 7.81
N THR A 175 26.45 1.81 9.07
CA THR A 175 27.56 2.57 9.66
C THR A 175 28.79 1.73 10.04
N LYS A 176 28.79 0.41 9.82
CA LYS A 176 29.93 -0.48 10.13
C LYS A 176 30.78 -0.74 8.86
N PRO A 177 31.82 0.07 8.56
CA PRO A 177 32.50 0.09 7.27
C PRO A 177 33.48 -1.06 7.00
N ARG A 178 33.72 -1.97 7.95
CA ARG A 178 34.92 -2.83 7.89
C ARG A 178 34.70 -4.29 7.49
N MET A 179 33.47 -4.79 7.31
CA MET A 179 33.23 -6.25 7.26
C MET A 179 32.19 -6.75 6.25
N ARG A 180 31.72 -5.92 5.30
CA ARG A 180 30.65 -6.32 4.38
C ARG A 180 31.02 -6.09 2.93
N SER A 181 30.75 -7.12 2.11
CA SER A 181 30.81 -7.05 0.65
C SER A 181 29.97 -5.89 0.14
N LEU A 182 30.37 -5.30 -0.98
CA LEU A 182 29.70 -4.13 -1.54
C LEU A 182 28.22 -4.39 -1.83
N ASN A 183 27.87 -5.61 -2.25
CA ASN A 183 26.49 -6.00 -2.48
C ASN A 183 25.60 -5.82 -1.22
N ILE A 184 26.09 -6.27 -0.06
CA ILE A 184 25.34 -6.15 1.21
C ILE A 184 25.14 -4.67 1.57
N ARG A 185 26.13 -3.80 1.32
CA ARG A 185 25.99 -2.35 1.60
C ARG A 185 24.95 -1.70 0.70
N TYR A 186 24.94 -2.08 -0.57
CA TYR A 186 23.98 -1.58 -1.54
C TYR A 186 22.55 -1.96 -1.15
N GLN A 187 22.30 -3.24 -0.85
CA GLN A 187 21.01 -3.73 -0.41
C GLN A 187 20.55 -3.08 0.92
N MET A 188 21.46 -2.84 1.86
CA MET A 188 21.12 -2.09 3.08
C MET A 188 20.76 -0.63 2.82
N ALA A 189 21.49 0.05 1.93
CA ALA A 189 21.19 1.43 1.56
C ALA A 189 19.82 1.56 0.85
N GLU A 190 19.51 0.58 0.00
CA GLU A 190 18.22 0.45 -0.66
C GLU A 190 17.09 0.21 0.37
N ASN A 191 17.24 -0.77 1.27
CA ASN A 191 16.28 -1.02 2.34
C ASN A 191 16.04 0.22 3.23
N ILE A 192 17.09 0.97 3.58
CA ILE A 192 16.95 2.23 4.35
C ILE A 192 16.16 3.27 3.56
N THR A 193 16.43 3.39 2.26
CA THR A 193 15.75 4.37 1.39
C THR A 193 14.26 4.01 1.26
N THR A 194 13.95 2.73 1.05
CA THR A 194 12.57 2.24 0.96
C THR A 194 11.83 2.37 2.29
N LEU A 195 12.48 2.05 3.42
CA LEU A 195 11.88 2.27 4.74
C LEU A 195 11.60 3.75 5.00
N ARG A 196 12.50 4.66 4.61
CA ARG A 196 12.27 6.11 4.73
C ARG A 196 11.06 6.58 3.91
N PHE A 197 10.82 5.98 2.75
CA PHE A 197 9.63 6.22 1.94
C PHE A 197 8.36 5.63 2.59
N LEU A 198 8.46 4.45 3.19
CA LEU A 198 7.33 3.74 3.81
C LEU A 198 6.86 4.39 5.12
N VAL A 199 7.76 5.00 5.89
CA VAL A 199 7.44 5.66 7.18
C VAL A 199 6.30 6.68 7.08
N PRO A 200 6.31 7.70 6.19
CA PRO A 200 5.20 8.66 6.09
C PRO A 200 3.89 7.99 5.66
N ILE A 201 3.94 6.97 4.79
CA ILE A 201 2.77 6.21 4.36
C ILE A 201 2.17 5.46 5.55
N VAL A 202 2.97 4.67 6.27
CA VAL A 202 2.52 3.91 7.45
C VAL A 202 2.01 4.84 8.55
N ALA A 203 2.68 5.98 8.79
CA ALA A 203 2.23 6.95 9.78
C ALA A 203 0.87 7.55 9.43
N SER A 204 0.68 7.99 8.17
CA SER A 204 -0.61 8.52 7.70
C SER A 204 -1.72 7.47 7.71
N PHE A 205 -1.43 6.22 7.31
CA PHE A 205 -2.34 5.09 7.42
C PHE A 205 -2.78 4.87 8.86
N GLY A 206 -1.82 4.77 9.79
CA GLY A 206 -2.09 4.55 11.21
C GLY A 206 -2.95 5.66 11.83
N ALA A 207 -2.66 6.92 11.50
CA ALA A 207 -3.43 8.07 12.00
C ALA A 207 -4.88 8.03 11.51
N LEU A 208 -5.10 7.81 10.21
CA LEU A 208 -6.44 7.73 9.63
C LEU A 208 -7.19 6.47 10.11
N PHE A 209 -6.50 5.34 10.23
CA PHE A 209 -7.06 4.09 10.73
C PHE A 209 -7.47 4.21 12.20
N ALA A 210 -6.67 4.86 13.04
CA ALA A 210 -7.03 5.13 14.44
C ALA A 210 -8.26 6.05 14.54
N ALA A 211 -8.35 7.09 13.71
CA ALA A 211 -9.53 7.94 13.63
C ALA A 211 -10.78 7.15 13.21
N SER A 212 -10.66 6.31 12.17
CA SER A 212 -11.71 5.39 11.73
C SER A 212 -12.14 4.44 12.85
N PHE A 213 -11.19 3.87 13.61
CA PHE A 213 -11.50 2.99 14.71
C PHE A 213 -12.29 3.67 15.82
N ILE A 214 -11.93 4.92 16.19
CA ILE A 214 -12.67 5.71 17.18
C ILE A 214 -14.11 5.92 16.73
N ILE A 215 -14.33 6.25 15.45
CA ILE A 215 -15.68 6.41 14.88
C ILE A 215 -16.46 5.09 14.94
N VAL A 216 -15.84 3.97 14.55
CA VAL A 216 -16.48 2.65 14.58
C VAL A 216 -16.84 2.24 16.01
N LEU A 217 -15.95 2.44 16.98
CA LEU A 217 -16.22 2.17 18.39
C LEU A 217 -17.37 3.04 18.93
N TYR A 218 -17.41 4.31 18.53
CA TYR A 218 -18.49 5.22 18.91
C TYR A 218 -19.84 4.72 18.39
N ILE A 219 -19.94 4.39 17.10
CA ILE A 219 -21.18 3.85 16.51
C ILE A 219 -21.53 2.52 17.17
N ALA A 220 -20.59 1.58 17.25
CA ALA A 220 -20.81 0.25 17.80
C ALA A 220 -21.28 0.28 19.27
N SER A 221 -20.72 1.18 20.09
CA SER A 221 -21.11 1.34 21.50
C SER A 221 -22.54 1.86 21.63
N ASN A 222 -22.93 2.83 20.80
CA ASN A 222 -24.28 3.37 20.79
C ASN A 222 -25.30 2.39 20.20
N VAL A 223 -24.95 1.64 19.16
CA VAL A 223 -25.80 0.58 18.61
C VAL A 223 -26.01 -0.51 19.65
N LYS A 224 -24.96 -0.92 20.38
CA LYS A 224 -25.07 -1.92 21.45
C LYS A 224 -25.92 -1.45 22.64
N ALA A 225 -25.86 -0.16 22.98
CA ALA A 225 -26.66 0.42 24.04
C ALA A 225 -28.16 0.45 23.71
N ASN A 226 -28.51 0.56 22.42
CA ASN A 226 -29.88 0.55 21.95
C ASN A 226 -30.29 -0.87 21.53
N THR A 227 -31.16 -1.53 22.31
CA THR A 227 -31.58 -2.92 22.06
C THR A 227 -32.25 -3.13 20.68
N GLN A 228 -32.74 -2.06 20.05
CA GLN A 228 -33.35 -2.09 18.71
C GLN A 228 -32.77 -0.99 17.81
N THR A 229 -32.34 -1.37 16.62
CA THR A 229 -31.85 -0.45 15.58
C THR A 229 -33.02 0.31 14.97
N THR A 230 -33.33 1.49 15.51
CA THR A 230 -34.38 2.36 14.97
C THR A 230 -33.90 3.16 13.75
N PRO A 231 -34.79 3.50 12.80
CA PRO A 231 -34.42 4.29 11.62
C PRO A 231 -33.91 5.69 11.97
N THR A 232 -34.33 6.24 13.12
CA THR A 232 -33.82 7.51 13.67
C THR A 232 -32.34 7.39 14.05
N LEU A 233 -31.95 6.28 14.68
CA LEU A 233 -30.57 6.00 15.06
C LEU A 233 -29.65 5.88 13.82
N ILE A 234 -30.11 5.18 12.79
CA ILE A 234 -29.39 5.06 11.52
C ILE A 234 -29.18 6.44 10.88
N ARG A 235 -30.21 7.29 10.88
CA ARG A 235 -30.12 8.65 10.31
C ARG A 235 -29.14 9.53 11.06
N GLU A 236 -29.06 9.39 12.39
CA GLU A 236 -28.12 10.12 13.23
C GLU A 236 -26.68 9.67 12.97
N PHE A 237 -26.43 8.35 12.91
CA PHE A 237 -25.09 7.83 12.67
C PHE A 237 -24.62 7.85 11.22
N PHE A 238 -25.53 8.11 10.27
CA PHE A 238 -25.20 8.20 8.85
C PHE A 238 -24.04 9.17 8.57
N VAL A 239 -23.99 10.31 9.26
CA VAL A 239 -22.90 11.30 9.07
C VAL A 239 -21.54 10.73 9.50
N TYR A 240 -21.50 10.00 10.60
CA TYR A 240 -20.28 9.37 11.11
C TYR A 240 -19.81 8.23 10.20
N GLU A 241 -20.75 7.47 9.65
CA GLU A 241 -20.47 6.46 8.64
C GLU A 241 -19.86 7.08 7.37
N GLN A 242 -20.41 8.20 6.88
CA GLN A 242 -19.83 8.92 5.74
C GLN A 242 -18.45 9.50 6.07
N LEU A 243 -18.23 9.99 7.30
CA LEU A 243 -16.93 10.48 7.75
C LEU A 243 -15.90 9.36 7.75
N TYR A 244 -16.24 8.17 8.26
CA TYR A 244 -15.39 6.98 8.20
C TYR A 244 -15.03 6.62 6.75
N ASN A 245 -16.01 6.60 5.83
CA ASN A 245 -15.77 6.34 4.40
C ASN A 245 -14.85 7.40 3.77
N LEU A 246 -15.04 8.66 4.14
CA LEU A 246 -14.21 9.77 3.67
C LEU A 246 -12.75 9.62 4.12
N LEU A 247 -12.49 9.12 5.34
CA LEU A 247 -11.13 8.85 5.80
C LEU A 247 -10.42 7.80 4.92
N GLY A 248 -11.14 6.75 4.52
CA GLY A 248 -10.63 5.74 3.58
C GLY A 248 -10.25 6.34 2.23
N VAL A 249 -11.15 7.11 1.61
CA VAL A 249 -10.88 7.80 0.33
C VAL A 249 -9.72 8.79 0.45
N THR A 250 -9.67 9.54 1.56
CA THR A 250 -8.59 10.47 1.86
C THR A 250 -7.25 9.75 1.90
N PHE A 251 -7.19 8.57 2.51
CA PHE A 251 -5.95 7.80 2.53
C PHE A 251 -5.52 7.36 1.14
N THR A 252 -6.43 6.86 0.29
CA THR A 252 -6.10 6.45 -1.08
C THR A 252 -5.49 7.61 -1.88
N LEU A 253 -6.05 8.81 -1.77
CA LEU A 253 -5.52 10.00 -2.43
C LEU A 253 -4.13 10.39 -1.89
N LEU A 254 -3.94 10.33 -0.57
CA LEU A 254 -2.64 10.56 0.07
C LEU A 254 -1.61 9.53 -0.37
N PHE A 255 -1.98 8.26 -0.45
CA PHE A 255 -1.10 7.18 -0.90
C PHE A 255 -0.60 7.42 -2.33
N ILE A 256 -1.50 7.72 -3.27
CA ILE A 256 -1.13 8.07 -4.65
C ILE A 256 -0.20 9.28 -4.68
N THR A 257 -0.52 10.30 -3.86
CA THR A 257 0.32 11.50 -3.71
C THR A 257 1.72 11.13 -3.23
N PHE A 258 1.85 10.31 -2.19
CA PHE A 258 3.14 9.84 -1.70
C PHE A 258 3.91 9.04 -2.75
N CYS A 259 3.24 8.13 -3.47
CA CYS A 259 3.85 7.38 -4.56
C CYS A 259 4.39 8.32 -5.65
N ILE A 260 3.66 9.36 -6.05
CA ILE A 260 4.14 10.28 -7.09
C ILE A 260 5.29 11.18 -6.59
N PHE A 261 5.19 11.73 -5.38
CA PHE A 261 6.11 12.77 -4.91
C PHE A 261 7.34 12.23 -4.17
N LEU A 262 7.19 11.18 -3.37
CA LEU A 262 8.27 10.65 -2.53
C LEU A 262 9.06 9.53 -3.23
N HIS A 263 8.42 8.79 -4.13
CA HIS A 263 9.07 7.69 -4.83
C HIS A 263 9.84 8.21 -6.06
N THR A 264 11.13 8.48 -5.85
CA THR A 264 12.02 9.11 -6.85
C THR A 264 12.05 8.39 -8.21
N PRO A 265 12.10 7.04 -8.30
CA PRO A 265 12.11 6.35 -9.58
C PRO A 265 10.83 6.60 -10.39
N LEU A 266 9.65 6.48 -9.74
CA LEU A 266 8.36 6.70 -10.39
C LEU A 266 8.24 8.15 -10.86
N ARG A 267 8.61 9.10 -10.00
CA ARG A 267 8.63 10.52 -10.34
C ARG A 267 9.46 10.80 -11.59
N LYS A 268 10.66 10.24 -11.69
CA LYS A 268 11.55 10.44 -12.86
C LYS A 268 10.96 9.83 -14.13
N THR A 269 10.34 8.65 -14.04
CA THR A 269 9.64 8.03 -15.17
C THR A 269 8.48 8.92 -15.63
N LEU A 270 7.64 9.40 -14.70
CA LEU A 270 6.56 10.34 -15.02
C LEU A 270 7.09 11.65 -15.64
N GLU A 271 8.15 12.25 -15.07
CA GLU A 271 8.77 13.47 -15.63
C GLU A 271 9.30 13.27 -17.07
N LYS A 272 9.76 12.05 -17.39
CA LYS A 272 10.19 11.65 -18.74
C LYS A 272 8.99 11.49 -19.67
N ASP A 273 7.95 10.77 -19.25
CA ASP A 273 6.79 10.43 -20.06
C ASP A 273 5.93 11.67 -20.39
N PHE A 274 5.79 12.60 -19.43
CA PHE A 274 5.09 13.88 -19.65
C PHE A 274 5.94 14.91 -20.44
N GLY A 275 7.16 14.56 -20.86
CA GLY A 275 7.99 15.43 -21.67
C GLY A 275 8.55 16.66 -20.94
N PHE A 276 8.37 16.77 -19.61
CA PHE A 276 8.92 17.87 -18.81
C PHE A 276 10.46 17.90 -18.85
N SER A 277 11.09 16.74 -19.10
CA SER A 277 12.55 16.64 -19.16
C SER A 277 13.17 17.09 -20.49
N LYS A 278 12.38 17.24 -21.57
CA LYS A 278 12.91 17.48 -22.93
C LYS A 278 13.62 18.82 -23.10
N ARG A 279 13.46 19.76 -22.15
CA ARG A 279 14.10 21.08 -22.17
C ARG A 279 15.41 21.17 -21.39
N ARG A 280 15.75 20.17 -20.57
CA ARG A 280 16.97 20.20 -19.73
C ARG A 280 18.17 19.52 -20.39
N GLU A 281 17.95 18.45 -21.15
CA GLU A 281 19.05 17.67 -21.74
C GLU A 281 19.83 18.44 -22.81
N ASN A 282 19.16 19.31 -23.58
CA ASN A 282 19.81 20.20 -24.54
C ASN A 282 20.68 21.30 -23.89
N ASN A 283 20.47 21.62 -22.61
CA ASN A 283 21.27 22.63 -21.90
C ASN A 283 22.45 22.02 -21.14
N TYR A 284 22.42 20.73 -20.77
CA TYR A 284 23.55 20.07 -20.10
C TYR A 284 24.66 19.62 -21.05
N LEU A 285 24.38 19.46 -22.34
CA LEU A 285 25.40 19.23 -23.36
C LEU A 285 26.12 20.51 -23.81
N ALA A 286 25.61 21.70 -23.43
CA ALA A 286 26.15 22.97 -23.91
C ALA A 286 26.87 23.82 -22.86
N GLY A 287 26.85 23.47 -21.56
CA GLY A 287 27.53 24.32 -20.56
C GLY A 287 27.74 23.73 -19.17
N SER A 288 28.96 23.91 -18.68
CA SER A 288 29.38 23.86 -17.26
C SER A 288 29.77 22.51 -16.67
N CYS A 289 30.99 22.09 -17.02
CA CYS A 289 31.94 21.54 -16.06
C CYS A 289 32.50 22.71 -15.24
N GLN A 290 31.97 23.02 -14.04
CA GLN A 290 32.74 23.70 -12.98
C GLN A 290 32.05 23.62 -11.60
N ASP A 291 32.60 22.71 -10.78
CA ASP A 291 33.10 22.98 -9.41
C ASP A 291 32.37 22.66 -8.11
N THR A 292 31.09 22.29 -8.04
CA THR A 292 30.53 21.87 -6.72
C THR A 292 29.74 20.57 -6.70
N LYS A 293 29.05 20.21 -7.80
CA LYS A 293 28.56 18.83 -7.98
C LYS A 293 29.65 17.86 -8.43
N LEU A 294 30.71 18.39 -9.06
CA LEU A 294 31.84 17.61 -9.54
C LEU A 294 32.58 16.93 -8.40
N MET A 295 32.76 17.55 -7.21
CA MET A 295 33.40 16.87 -6.08
C MET A 295 32.59 15.70 -5.51
N ARG A 296 31.25 15.80 -5.46
CA ARG A 296 30.40 14.72 -4.95
C ARG A 296 30.18 13.61 -6.00
N GLN A 297 30.13 13.96 -7.28
CA GLN A 297 30.13 12.99 -8.37
C GLN A 297 31.51 12.35 -8.57
N LEU A 298 32.61 13.10 -8.43
CA LEU A 298 33.97 12.56 -8.40
C LEU A 298 34.14 11.63 -7.21
N SER A 299 33.53 11.90 -6.05
CA SER A 299 33.53 10.94 -4.93
C SER A 299 32.89 9.61 -5.33
N CYS A 300 31.67 9.62 -5.88
CA CYS A 300 30.99 8.39 -6.29
C CYS A 300 31.64 7.71 -7.51
N GLN A 301 32.18 8.49 -8.45
CA GLN A 301 32.79 7.98 -9.67
C GLN A 301 34.22 7.50 -9.43
N LYS A 302 34.96 8.13 -8.50
CA LYS A 302 36.26 7.66 -8.01
C LYS A 302 36.08 6.42 -7.13
N GLU A 303 35.05 6.36 -6.29
CA GLU A 303 34.70 5.12 -5.57
C GLU A 303 34.30 4.01 -6.54
N ALA A 304 33.49 4.30 -7.56
CA ALA A 304 33.15 3.32 -8.59
C ALA A 304 34.39 2.86 -9.38
N ASN A 305 35.26 3.77 -9.80
CA ASN A 305 36.47 3.44 -10.56
C ASN A 305 37.49 2.68 -9.72
N ILE A 306 37.72 3.07 -8.46
CA ILE A 306 38.56 2.30 -7.51
C ILE A 306 37.95 0.91 -7.29
N HIS A 307 36.62 0.84 -7.19
CA HIS A 307 35.92 -0.42 -7.01
C HIS A 307 36.06 -1.35 -8.24
N PHE A 308 35.88 -0.83 -9.45
CA PHE A 308 36.06 -1.59 -10.69
C PHE A 308 37.52 -2.01 -10.89
N ALA A 309 38.49 -1.14 -10.54
CA ALA A 309 39.90 -1.48 -10.57
C ALA A 309 40.25 -2.64 -9.62
N ASN A 310 39.70 -2.64 -8.40
CA ASN A 310 39.91 -3.74 -7.44
C ASN A 310 39.25 -5.04 -7.89
N LEU A 311 38.04 -4.97 -8.47
CA LEU A 311 37.38 -6.15 -9.04
C LEU A 311 38.18 -6.74 -10.21
N GLN A 312 38.72 -5.88 -11.07
CA GLN A 312 39.54 -6.29 -12.20
C GLN A 312 40.86 -6.94 -11.73
N ALA A 313 41.46 -6.42 -10.65
CA ALA A 313 42.63 -7.02 -10.03
C ALA A 313 42.32 -8.41 -9.42
N ASP A 314 41.22 -8.56 -8.68
CA ASP A 314 40.79 -9.85 -8.10
C ASP A 314 40.50 -10.90 -9.19
N TRP A 315 39.87 -10.49 -10.29
CA TRP A 315 39.61 -11.39 -11.43
C TRP A 315 40.90 -11.84 -12.12
N SER A 316 41.89 -10.94 -12.23
CA SER A 316 43.19 -11.26 -12.80
C SER A 316 44.02 -12.25 -11.97
N GLN A 317 43.73 -12.35 -10.66
CA GLN A 317 44.40 -13.29 -9.76
C GLN A 317 43.74 -14.67 -9.74
N LYS A 318 42.41 -14.76 -9.87
CA LYS A 318 41.68 -16.05 -9.87
C LYS A 318 41.70 -16.79 -11.21
N GLY A 319 42.12 -16.15 -12.28
CA GLY A 319 42.27 -16.75 -13.62
C GLY A 319 43.65 -17.39 -13.89
N ARG A 320 44.52 -17.49 -12.88
CA ARG A 320 45.80 -18.19 -12.90
C ARG A 320 45.76 -19.40 -11.97
#